data_AF-A0A195BG79-F1
#
_entry.id   AF-A0A195BG79-F1
#
_cell.length_a   1.000
_cell.length_b   1.000
_cell.length_c   1.000
_cell.angle_alpha   90.00
_cell.angle_beta   90.00
_cell.angle_gamma   90.00
#
_symmetry.space_group_name_H-M   'P 1'
#
loop_
_entity.id
_entity.type
_entity.pdbx_description
1 polymer ?
#
loop_
_entity_poly.entity_id
_entity_poly.type
_entity_poly.pdbx_seq_one_letter_code
_entity_poly.pdbx_strand_id
1 'polypeptide(L)'
;MIQAHIKAFLAILLVAQVHGIMFFLEPNSHKCLKEEVHANVLVTGEYEVSEAMGQKANYVIQDSKGHILSQKEDIPHGKLLKFSFVTETYDTFEICFISRVPNHQRGIRQEVTLITKRGIEAKSYEGIGEAAKLKPVEVELKRLEDLSEAIVQDFARMRKNEEEMRDTNEATNTRVLYFSLFSICILFGLSTWQLFYFRRFFRMKKLIE
;
A
#
# COMPACT_ATOMS: atom_id res chain seq x y z
N MET A 1 -20.01 -7.74 35.42
CA MET A 1 -18.76 -7.31 34.76
C MET A 1 -18.43 -8.16 33.53
N ILE A 2 -18.44 -9.50 33.61
CA ILE A 2 -18.09 -10.41 32.50
C ILE A 2 -19.03 -10.30 31.26
N GLN A 3 -20.34 -10.13 31.45
CA GLN A 3 -21.29 -9.95 30.34
C GLN A 3 -21.06 -8.67 29.51
N ALA A 4 -20.47 -7.61 30.10
CA ALA A 4 -20.17 -6.38 29.37
C ALA A 4 -18.97 -6.57 28.44
N HIS A 5 -17.95 -7.33 28.88
CA HIS A 5 -16.79 -7.66 28.06
C HIS A 5 -17.15 -8.59 26.89
N ILE A 6 -18.05 -9.55 27.09
CA ILE A 6 -18.50 -10.45 26.01
C ILE A 6 -19.27 -9.68 24.93
N LYS A 7 -20.15 -8.75 25.30
CA LYS A 7 -20.88 -7.90 24.34
C LYS A 7 -19.95 -6.94 23.60
N ALA A 8 -18.93 -6.39 24.28
CA ALA A 8 -17.91 -5.55 23.65
C ALA A 8 -17.04 -6.35 22.65
N PHE A 9 -16.67 -7.59 23.00
CA PHE A 9 -15.90 -8.47 22.13
C PHE A 9 -16.71 -8.92 20.90
N LEU A 10 -18.01 -9.19 21.07
CA LEU A 10 -18.92 -9.54 19.97
C LEU A 10 -19.18 -8.35 19.02
N ALA A 11 -19.23 -7.13 19.54
CA ALA A 11 -19.41 -5.91 18.75
C ALA A 11 -18.16 -5.55 17.91
N ILE A 12 -16.97 -5.92 18.39
CA ILE A 12 -15.70 -5.75 17.65
C ILE A 12 -15.57 -6.75 16.50
N LEU A 13 -16.26 -7.90 16.54
CA LEU A 13 -16.24 -8.89 15.46
C LEU A 13 -17.08 -8.51 14.22
N LEU A 14 -17.86 -7.42 14.30
CA LEU A 14 -18.77 -6.96 13.25
C LEU A 14 -18.18 -5.85 12.37
N VAL A 15 -16.85 -5.74 12.29
CA VAL A 15 -16.21 -4.85 11.32
C VAL A 15 -16.42 -5.43 9.92
N ALA A 16 -17.48 -4.97 9.26
CA ALA A 16 -17.68 -5.18 7.84
C ALA A 16 -16.45 -4.65 7.09
N GLN A 17 -15.80 -5.50 6.30
CA GLN A 17 -14.80 -5.04 5.36
C GLN A 17 -15.48 -4.19 4.29
N VAL A 18 -15.27 -2.88 4.33
CA VAL A 18 -15.64 -1.98 3.23
C VAL A 18 -14.43 -1.85 2.32
N HIS A 19 -14.49 -2.46 1.14
CA HIS A 19 -13.52 -2.22 0.07
C HIS A 19 -14.09 -1.16 -0.86
N GLY A 20 -13.82 0.10 -0.55
CA GLY A 20 -14.21 1.22 -1.40
C GLY A 20 -13.58 2.52 -0.90
N ILE A 21 -13.02 3.30 -1.82
CA ILE A 21 -12.47 4.61 -1.52
C ILE A 21 -13.53 5.62 -1.92
N MET A 22 -14.06 6.35 -0.95
CA MET A 22 -15.02 7.42 -1.17
C MET A 22 -14.38 8.74 -0.76
N PHE A 23 -14.38 9.71 -1.67
CA PHE A 23 -13.83 11.02 -1.40
C PHE A 23 -14.64 12.11 -2.08
N PHE A 24 -14.57 13.30 -1.50
CA PHE A 24 -15.23 14.47 -2.07
C PHE A 24 -14.28 15.27 -2.94
N LEU A 25 -14.76 15.63 -4.13
CA LEU A 25 -14.10 16.47 -5.11
C LEU A 25 -14.68 17.88 -5.05
N GLU A 26 -13.83 18.88 -4.80
CA GLU A 26 -14.24 20.28 -4.74
C GLU A 26 -14.36 20.89 -6.15
N PRO A 27 -15.18 21.93 -6.35
CA PRO A 27 -15.29 22.65 -7.62
C PRO A 27 -13.92 23.11 -8.14
N ASN A 28 -13.64 22.86 -9.43
CA ASN A 28 -12.38 23.26 -10.08
C ASN A 28 -11.11 22.68 -9.40
N SER A 29 -11.26 21.58 -8.66
CA SER A 29 -10.15 20.86 -8.03
C SER A 29 -9.91 19.51 -8.72
N HIS A 30 -8.79 18.89 -8.38
CA HIS A 30 -8.50 17.51 -8.72
C HIS A 30 -8.05 16.74 -7.49
N LYS A 31 -8.34 15.44 -7.46
CA LYS A 31 -7.83 14.51 -6.45
C LYS A 31 -7.34 13.24 -7.12
N CYS A 32 -6.20 12.75 -6.67
CA CYS A 32 -5.52 11.61 -7.27
C CYS A 32 -5.26 10.52 -6.23
N LEU A 33 -5.46 9.27 -6.63
CA LEU A 33 -5.01 8.09 -5.91
C LEU A 33 -3.73 7.57 -6.57
N LYS A 34 -2.64 7.45 -5.80
CA LYS A 34 -1.37 6.89 -6.28
C LYS A 34 -1.21 5.48 -5.75
N GLU A 35 -0.82 4.56 -6.63
CA GLU A 35 -0.65 3.15 -6.28
C GLU A 35 0.56 2.56 -7.00
N GLU A 36 1.39 1.83 -6.24
CA GLU A 36 2.53 1.09 -6.79
C GLU A 36 2.07 -0.31 -7.21
N VAL A 37 2.32 -0.66 -8.47
CA VAL A 37 1.91 -1.95 -9.01
C VAL A 37 3.06 -2.57 -9.79
N HIS A 38 3.13 -3.90 -9.71
CA HIS A 38 4.16 -4.69 -10.36
C HIS A 38 3.93 -4.74 -11.88
N ALA A 39 4.96 -5.17 -12.62
CA ALA A 39 4.88 -5.39 -14.06
C ALA A 39 3.84 -6.47 -14.43
N ASN A 40 3.20 -6.33 -15.58
CA ASN A 40 2.27 -7.28 -16.19
C ASN A 40 1.03 -7.61 -15.33
N VAL A 41 0.54 -6.64 -14.56
CA VAL A 41 -0.66 -6.80 -13.74
C VAL A 41 -1.84 -6.09 -14.39
N LEU A 42 -2.94 -6.81 -14.58
CA LEU A 42 -4.22 -6.22 -14.99
C LEU A 42 -4.81 -5.42 -13.82
N VAL A 43 -5.15 -4.16 -14.05
CA VAL A 43 -5.83 -3.30 -13.10
C VAL A 43 -7.18 -2.92 -13.67
N THR A 44 -8.23 -3.14 -12.89
CA THR A 44 -9.59 -2.67 -13.22
C THR A 44 -10.10 -1.76 -12.12
N GLY A 45 -10.88 -0.76 -12.49
CA GLY A 45 -11.51 0.12 -11.52
C GLY A 45 -12.96 0.38 -11.86
N GLU A 46 -13.79 0.37 -10.83
CA GLU A 46 -15.19 0.78 -10.91
C GLU A 46 -15.32 2.12 -10.20
N TYR A 47 -15.96 3.08 -10.86
CA TYR A 47 -16.13 4.41 -10.32
C TYR A 47 -17.52 4.97 -10.57
N GLU A 48 -17.98 5.79 -9.63
CA GLU A 48 -19.22 6.51 -9.70
C GLU A 48 -18.99 7.94 -9.23
N VAL A 49 -19.53 8.92 -9.97
CA VAL A 49 -19.48 10.34 -9.62
C VAL A 49 -20.90 10.81 -9.36
N SER A 50 -21.11 11.44 -8.20
CA SER A 50 -22.41 11.97 -7.81
C SER A 50 -22.95 13.00 -8.81
N GLU A 51 -24.26 13.17 -8.81
CA GLU A 51 -24.94 14.13 -9.69
C GLU A 51 -24.57 15.57 -9.37
N ALA A 52 -24.26 16.31 -10.43
CA ALA A 52 -24.03 17.74 -10.38
C ALA A 52 -24.57 18.44 -11.62
N MET A 53 -25.51 19.38 -11.42
CA MET A 53 -26.09 20.12 -12.53
C MET A 53 -25.05 21.05 -13.16
N GLY A 54 -24.78 20.82 -14.45
CA GLY A 54 -23.94 21.66 -15.30
C GLY A 54 -22.45 21.74 -14.93
N GLN A 55 -22.00 20.92 -13.98
CA GLN A 55 -20.57 20.66 -13.75
C GLN A 55 -20.13 19.44 -14.54
N LYS A 56 -18.86 19.42 -14.98
CA LYS A 56 -18.27 18.30 -15.71
C LYS A 56 -17.20 17.64 -14.86
N ALA A 57 -17.20 16.31 -14.81
CA ALA A 57 -16.13 15.53 -14.18
C ALA A 57 -15.38 14.72 -15.23
N ASN A 58 -14.05 14.68 -15.12
CA ASN A 58 -13.17 13.92 -15.98
C ASN A 58 -12.27 13.03 -15.13
N TYR A 59 -11.80 11.91 -15.68
CA TYR A 59 -10.73 11.13 -15.07
C TYR A 59 -9.56 10.98 -16.04
N VAL A 60 -8.35 10.93 -15.48
CA VAL A 60 -7.12 10.63 -16.20
C VAL A 60 -6.29 9.68 -15.35
N ILE A 61 -5.80 8.60 -15.95
CA ILE A 61 -4.90 7.64 -15.35
C ILE A 61 -3.54 7.80 -16.02
N GLN A 62 -2.51 8.04 -15.23
CA GLN A 62 -1.15 8.27 -15.73
C GLN A 62 -0.14 7.41 -14.98
N ASP A 63 0.91 7.02 -15.67
CA ASP A 63 2.09 6.40 -15.06
C ASP A 63 3.03 7.47 -14.45
N SER A 64 4.06 7.07 -13.70
CA SER A 64 5.03 7.99 -13.07
C SER A 64 5.76 8.88 -14.07
N LYS A 65 5.85 8.43 -15.34
CA LYS A 65 6.44 9.14 -16.48
C LYS A 65 5.48 10.11 -17.16
N GLY A 66 4.23 10.20 -16.71
CA GLY A 66 3.18 11.03 -17.31
C GLY A 66 2.55 10.43 -18.57
N HIS A 67 2.75 9.13 -18.83
CA HIS A 67 2.08 8.44 -19.92
C HIS A 67 0.62 8.18 -19.55
N ILE A 68 -0.32 8.60 -20.40
CA ILE A 68 -1.76 8.41 -20.16
C ILE A 68 -2.14 6.97 -20.50
N LEU A 69 -2.54 6.20 -19.48
CA LEU A 69 -2.96 4.81 -19.61
C LEU A 69 -4.44 4.70 -19.99
N SER A 70 -5.28 5.57 -19.42
CA SER A 70 -6.70 5.66 -19.74
C SER A 70 -7.23 7.03 -19.36
N GLN A 71 -8.20 7.55 -20.12
CA GLN A 71 -8.86 8.81 -19.82
C GLN A 71 -10.31 8.80 -20.27
N LYS A 72 -11.14 9.58 -19.58
CA LYS A 72 -12.53 9.84 -19.99
C LYS A 72 -12.91 11.27 -19.67
N GLU A 73 -13.45 11.94 -20.67
CA GLU A 73 -14.06 13.25 -20.55
C GLU A 73 -15.57 13.14 -20.37
N ASP A 74 -16.16 14.14 -19.72
CA ASP A 74 -17.61 14.27 -19.52
C ASP A 74 -18.25 12.98 -18.98
N ILE A 75 -17.79 12.55 -17.80
CA ILE A 75 -18.30 11.36 -17.11
C ILE A 75 -19.81 11.54 -16.84
N PRO A 76 -20.67 10.60 -17.27
CA PRO A 76 -22.09 10.68 -16.96
C PRO A 76 -22.30 10.45 -15.46
N HIS A 77 -23.01 11.37 -14.82
CA HIS A 77 -23.26 11.34 -13.39
C HIS A 77 -24.22 10.22 -12.97
N GLY A 78 -24.06 9.73 -11.75
CA GLY A 78 -24.95 8.73 -11.12
C GLY A 78 -24.95 7.37 -11.82
N LYS A 79 -23.93 7.08 -12.64
CA LYS A 79 -23.75 5.80 -13.31
C LYS A 79 -22.43 5.17 -12.90
N LEU A 80 -22.51 3.90 -12.52
CA LEU A 80 -21.35 3.06 -12.29
C LEU A 80 -20.68 2.76 -13.64
N LEU A 81 -19.41 3.15 -13.76
CA LEU A 81 -18.58 2.96 -14.95
C LEU A 81 -17.33 2.17 -14.58
N LYS A 82 -16.69 1.58 -15.59
CA LYS A 82 -15.49 0.76 -15.40
C LYS A 82 -14.37 1.21 -16.34
N PHE A 83 -13.13 1.07 -15.88
CA PHE A 83 -11.93 1.16 -16.71
C PHE A 83 -11.04 -0.07 -16.47
N SER A 84 -10.15 -0.32 -17.41
CA SER A 84 -9.16 -1.41 -17.34
C SER A 84 -7.89 -1.02 -18.07
N PHE A 85 -6.74 -1.31 -17.48
CA PHE A 85 -5.43 -1.17 -18.13
C PHE A 85 -4.47 -2.24 -17.60
N VAL A 86 -3.37 -2.46 -18.30
CA VAL A 86 -2.32 -3.42 -17.90
C VAL A 86 -1.03 -2.65 -17.68
N THR A 87 -0.32 -2.93 -16.59
CA THR A 87 1.00 -2.36 -16.31
C THR A 87 2.07 -3.09 -17.11
N GLU A 88 3.02 -2.36 -17.72
CA GLU A 88 4.13 -2.96 -18.45
C GLU A 88 5.35 -3.22 -17.55
N THR A 89 5.67 -2.27 -16.68
CA THR A 89 6.81 -2.31 -15.76
C THR A 89 6.36 -2.13 -14.32
N TYR A 90 7.24 -2.43 -13.36
CA TYR A 90 7.04 -2.03 -11.96
C TYR A 90 7.07 -0.51 -11.92
N ASP A 91 5.92 0.11 -11.65
CA ASP A 91 5.78 1.57 -11.66
C ASP A 91 4.62 2.04 -10.77
N THR A 92 4.59 3.33 -10.50
CA THR A 92 3.52 3.98 -9.75
C THR A 92 2.58 4.69 -10.72
N PHE A 93 1.31 4.26 -10.76
CA PHE A 93 0.29 5.01 -11.50
C PHE A 93 -0.55 5.88 -10.58
N GLU A 94 -1.14 6.93 -11.15
CA GLU A 94 -2.07 7.83 -10.49
C GLU A 94 -3.42 7.86 -11.21
N ILE A 95 -4.51 7.72 -10.46
CA ILE A 95 -5.89 7.85 -10.94
C ILE A 95 -6.42 9.19 -10.45
N CYS A 96 -6.52 10.16 -11.34
CA CYS A 96 -6.95 11.51 -11.01
C CYS A 96 -8.37 11.80 -11.49
N PHE A 97 -9.23 12.30 -10.60
CA PHE A 97 -10.53 12.86 -10.93
C PHE A 97 -10.46 14.38 -10.89
N ILE A 98 -10.99 15.03 -11.92
CA ILE A 98 -10.89 16.48 -12.16
C ILE A 98 -12.31 17.04 -12.34
N SER A 99 -12.70 17.97 -11.47
CA SER A 99 -13.97 18.69 -11.59
C SER A 99 -13.76 20.00 -12.34
N ARG A 100 -14.63 20.30 -13.31
CA ARG A 100 -14.64 21.55 -14.07
C ARG A 100 -16.02 22.18 -14.01
N VAL A 101 -16.07 23.41 -13.51
CA VAL A 101 -17.30 24.20 -13.37
C VAL A 101 -17.28 25.36 -14.36
N PRO A 102 -18.30 25.52 -15.20
CA PRO A 102 -18.42 26.68 -16.08
C PRO A 102 -18.50 27.99 -15.27
N ASN A 103 -17.92 29.07 -15.79
CA ASN A 103 -17.88 30.39 -15.13
C ASN A 103 -19.25 30.97 -14.75
N HIS A 104 -20.34 30.50 -15.37
CA HIS A 104 -21.70 30.99 -15.13
C HIS A 104 -22.48 30.18 -14.08
N GLN A 105 -21.86 29.18 -13.45
CA GLN A 105 -22.55 28.28 -12.52
C GLN A 105 -21.83 28.23 -11.18
N ARG A 106 -22.61 28.08 -10.11
CA ARG A 106 -22.07 27.84 -8.78
C ARG A 106 -21.67 26.38 -8.67
N GLY A 107 -20.41 26.14 -8.33
CA GLY A 107 -19.93 24.78 -8.16
C GLY A 107 -20.49 24.12 -6.91
N ILE A 108 -20.93 22.88 -7.03
CA ILE A 108 -21.23 21.99 -5.91
C ILE A 108 -20.09 20.99 -5.71
N ARG A 109 -19.98 20.47 -4.49
CA ARG A 109 -19.03 19.42 -4.13
C ARG A 109 -19.56 18.09 -4.65
N GLN A 110 -18.73 17.35 -5.38
CA GLN A 110 -19.08 16.04 -5.93
C GLN A 110 -18.51 14.94 -5.05
N GLU A 111 -19.22 13.83 -4.89
CA GLU A 111 -18.71 12.63 -4.25
C GLU A 111 -18.27 11.64 -5.32
N VAL A 112 -17.08 11.07 -5.14
CA VAL A 112 -16.51 10.07 -6.04
C VAL A 112 -16.28 8.80 -5.23
N THR A 113 -16.92 7.72 -5.67
CA THR A 113 -16.68 6.37 -5.16
C THR A 113 -15.79 5.64 -6.16
N LEU A 114 -14.68 5.09 -5.70
CA LEU A 114 -13.70 4.36 -6.51
C LEU A 114 -13.37 3.02 -5.85
N ILE A 115 -13.48 1.95 -6.63
CA ILE A 115 -13.10 0.59 -6.24
C ILE A 115 -12.07 0.10 -7.25
N THR A 116 -10.82 -0.11 -6.83
CA THR A 116 -9.75 -0.65 -7.68
C THR A 116 -9.50 -2.11 -7.36
N LYS A 117 -9.26 -2.92 -8.39
CA LYS A 117 -8.95 -4.34 -8.32
C LYS A 117 -7.70 -4.64 -9.16
N ARG A 118 -6.90 -5.62 -8.73
CA ARG A 118 -5.61 -5.94 -9.34
C ARG A 118 -5.47 -7.45 -9.58
N GLY A 119 -4.73 -7.81 -10.62
CA GLY A 119 -4.34 -9.18 -10.92
C GLY A 119 -5.55 -10.11 -11.10
N ILE A 120 -5.59 -11.20 -10.34
CA ILE A 120 -6.66 -12.21 -10.42
C ILE A 120 -8.04 -11.65 -10.05
N GLU A 121 -8.11 -10.65 -9.16
CA GLU A 121 -9.37 -10.02 -8.74
C GLU A 121 -9.93 -9.10 -9.84
N ALA A 122 -9.05 -8.59 -10.69
CA ALA A 122 -9.40 -7.74 -11.83
C ALA A 122 -9.93 -8.55 -13.04
N LYS A 123 -9.60 -9.85 -13.13
CA LYS A 123 -10.02 -10.73 -14.22
C LYS A 123 -11.51 -11.11 -14.10
N SER A 124 -12.29 -10.82 -15.13
CA SER A 124 -13.67 -11.33 -15.25
C SER A 124 -13.67 -12.68 -15.97
N TYR A 125 -13.96 -13.76 -15.23
CA TYR A 125 -14.03 -15.12 -15.79
C TYR A 125 -15.33 -15.38 -16.55
N GLU A 126 -16.40 -14.64 -16.25
CA GLU A 126 -17.70 -14.75 -16.93
C GLU A 126 -17.58 -14.37 -18.41
N GLY A 127 -16.91 -13.26 -18.73
CA GLY A 127 -16.69 -12.83 -20.12
C GLY A 127 -15.74 -13.74 -20.90
N ILE A 128 -14.77 -14.37 -20.23
CA ILE A 128 -13.85 -15.33 -20.85
C ILE A 128 -14.59 -16.63 -21.23
N GLY A 129 -15.49 -17.09 -20.37
CA GLY A 129 -16.30 -18.29 -20.62
C GLY A 129 -17.17 -18.18 -21.88
N GLU A 130 -17.82 -17.03 -22.07
CA GLU A 130 -18.65 -16.78 -23.25
C GLU A 130 -17.83 -16.61 -24.53
N ALA A 131 -16.73 -15.85 -24.48
CA ALA A 131 -15.86 -15.61 -25.63
C ALA A 131 -15.18 -16.89 -26.14
N ALA A 132 -14.77 -17.77 -25.21
CA ALA A 132 -14.12 -19.03 -25.54
C ALA A 132 -15.10 -20.21 -25.70
N LYS A 133 -16.41 -20.00 -25.52
CA LYS A 133 -17.47 -21.04 -25.54
C LYS A 133 -17.14 -22.25 -24.66
N LEU A 134 -16.54 -21.98 -23.50
CA LEU A 134 -16.13 -23.03 -22.56
C LEU A 134 -17.35 -23.56 -21.80
N LYS A 135 -17.28 -24.82 -21.37
CA LYS A 135 -18.29 -25.34 -20.43
C LYS A 135 -18.15 -24.60 -19.10
N PRO A 136 -19.25 -24.39 -18.34
CA PRO A 136 -19.18 -23.71 -17.05
C PRO A 136 -18.16 -24.34 -16.08
N VAL A 137 -17.98 -25.66 -16.14
CA VAL A 137 -16.98 -26.40 -15.34
C VAL A 137 -15.54 -26.07 -15.74
N GLU A 138 -15.26 -25.86 -17.04
CA GLU A 138 -13.90 -25.55 -17.52
C GLU A 138 -13.47 -24.14 -17.10
N VAL A 139 -14.40 -23.19 -17.04
CA VAL A 139 -14.16 -21.82 -16.55
C VAL A 139 -13.78 -21.82 -15.07
N GLU A 140 -14.47 -22.61 -14.25
CA GLU A 140 -14.15 -22.73 -12.82
C GLU A 140 -12.78 -23.39 -12.60
N LEU A 141 -12.44 -24.44 -13.35
CA LEU A 141 -11.12 -25.06 -13.30
C LEU A 141 -10.02 -24.07 -13.67
N LYS A 142 -10.21 -23.26 -14.73
CA LYS A 142 -9.24 -22.24 -15.12
C LYS A 142 -9.07 -21.16 -14.06
N ARG A 143 -10.16 -20.75 -13.42
CA ARG A 143 -10.12 -19.80 -12.30
C ARG A 143 -9.33 -20.33 -11.11
N LEU A 144 -9.49 -21.61 -10.76
CA LEU A 144 -8.75 -22.26 -9.67
C LEU A 144 -7.26 -22.42 -10.00
N GLU A 145 -6.94 -22.75 -11.24
CA GLU A 145 -5.55 -22.81 -11.73
C GLU A 145 -4.86 -21.44 -11.59
N ASP A 146 -5.46 -20.38 -12.15
CA ASP A 146 -4.92 -19.02 -12.10
C ASP A 146 -4.78 -18.52 -10.65
N LEU A 147 -5.72 -18.88 -9.76
CA LEU A 147 -5.66 -18.53 -8.33
C LEU A 147 -4.53 -19.30 -7.62
N SER A 148 -4.34 -20.58 -7.93
CA SER A 148 -3.26 -21.39 -7.38
C SER A 148 -1.88 -20.84 -7.78
N GLU A 149 -1.70 -20.49 -9.06
CA GLU A 149 -0.44 -19.94 -9.56
C GLU A 149 -0.12 -18.59 -8.90
N ALA A 150 -1.12 -17.71 -8.75
CA ALA A 150 -0.96 -16.45 -8.03
C ALA A 150 -0.53 -16.66 -6.56
N ILE A 151 -1.13 -17.63 -5.86
CA ILE A 151 -0.75 -17.96 -4.48
C ILE A 151 0.71 -18.44 -4.39
N VAL A 152 1.15 -19.30 -5.32
CA VAL A 152 2.54 -19.79 -5.34
C VAL A 152 3.51 -18.62 -5.56
N GLN A 153 3.18 -17.71 -6.47
CA GLN A 153 3.98 -16.51 -6.70
C GLN A 153 4.04 -15.61 -5.45
N ASP A 154 2.92 -15.44 -4.74
CA ASP A 154 2.87 -14.68 -3.49
C ASP A 154 3.69 -15.33 -2.37
N PHE A 155 3.67 -16.65 -2.23
CA PHE A 155 4.53 -17.36 -1.27
C PHE A 155 6.01 -17.18 -1.60
N ALA A 156 6.39 -17.25 -2.87
CA ALA A 156 7.76 -17.02 -3.31
C ALA A 156 8.22 -15.60 -2.95
N ARG A 157 7.36 -14.60 -3.15
CA ARG A 157 7.61 -13.20 -2.75
C ARG A 157 7.73 -13.06 -1.24
N MET A 158 6.81 -13.65 -0.47
CA MET A 158 6.84 -13.57 0.99
C MET A 158 8.12 -14.17 1.56
N ARG A 159 8.57 -15.31 1.02
CA ARG A 159 9.83 -15.93 1.39
C ARG A 159 11.04 -15.04 1.10
N LYS A 160 11.08 -14.41 -0.08
CA LYS A 160 12.16 -13.48 -0.43
C LYS A 160 12.23 -12.30 0.56
N ASN A 161 11.08 -11.73 0.91
CA ASN A 161 11.02 -10.63 1.87
C ASN A 161 11.46 -11.07 3.28
N GLU A 162 11.14 -12.30 3.69
CA GLU A 162 11.61 -12.88 4.96
C GLU A 162 13.13 -13.04 4.95
N GLU A 163 13.70 -13.56 3.85
CA GLU A 163 15.15 -13.72 3.69
C GLU A 163 15.87 -12.36 3.82
N GLU A 164 15.40 -11.33 3.11
CA GLU A 164 15.95 -9.97 3.22
C GLU A 164 15.81 -9.39 4.64
N MET A 165 14.65 -9.60 5.29
CA MET A 165 14.44 -9.14 6.67
C MET A 165 15.34 -9.88 7.66
N ARG A 166 15.60 -11.17 7.45
CA ARG A 166 16.50 -11.96 8.28
C ARG A 166 17.95 -11.48 8.14
N ASP A 167 18.39 -11.20 6.92
CA ASP A 167 19.74 -10.71 6.65
C ASP A 167 19.96 -9.32 7.26
N THR A 168 18.97 -8.41 7.16
CA THR A 168 19.07 -7.09 7.82
C THR A 168 19.11 -7.19 9.35
N ASN A 169 18.35 -8.12 9.93
CA ASN A 169 18.37 -8.39 11.37
C ASN A 169 19.74 -8.94 11.80
N GLU A 170 20.29 -9.91 11.08
CA GLU A 170 21.60 -10.49 11.37
C GLU A 170 22.73 -9.46 11.27
N ALA A 171 22.73 -8.63 10.22
CA ALA A 171 23.70 -7.56 10.05
C ALA A 171 23.60 -6.50 11.16
N THR A 172 22.38 -6.15 11.57
CA THR A 172 22.15 -5.18 12.66
C THR A 172 22.63 -5.74 13.99
N ASN A 173 22.28 -7.00 14.31
CA ASN A 173 22.70 -7.67 15.53
C ASN A 173 24.24 -7.74 15.63
N THR A 174 24.90 -8.09 14.52
CA THR A 174 26.36 -8.16 14.44
C THR A 174 27.01 -6.79 14.71
N ARG A 175 26.48 -5.70 14.13
CA ARG A 175 26.98 -4.34 14.39
C ARG A 175 26.82 -3.94 15.86
N VAL A 176 25.66 -4.23 16.45
CA VAL A 176 25.38 -3.94 17.87
C VAL A 176 26.35 -4.72 18.79
N LEU A 177 26.64 -5.97 18.47
CA LEU A 177 27.61 -6.79 19.20
C LEU A 177 29.00 -6.14 19.19
N TYR A 178 29.48 -5.68 18.03
CA TYR A 178 30.78 -4.99 17.94
C TYR A 178 30.82 -3.69 18.74
N PHE A 179 29.75 -2.88 18.70
CA PHE A 179 29.68 -1.66 19.53
C PHE A 179 29.66 -1.97 21.03
N SER A 180 28.96 -3.03 21.45
CA SER A 180 28.95 -3.49 22.84
C SER A 180 30.35 -3.91 23.31
N LEU A 181 31.05 -4.71 22.51
CA LEU A 181 32.42 -5.15 22.82
C LEU A 181 33.38 -3.96 22.93
N PHE A 182 33.30 -3.02 21.98
CA PHE A 182 34.10 -1.79 22.01
C PHE A 182 33.84 -0.96 23.28
N SER A 183 32.57 -0.79 23.67
CA SER A 183 32.20 -0.09 24.90
C SER A 183 32.77 -0.78 26.15
N ILE A 184 32.71 -2.11 26.21
CA ILE A 184 33.29 -2.89 27.32
C ILE A 184 34.81 -2.66 27.40
N CYS A 185 35.51 -2.69 26.26
CA CYS A 185 36.95 -2.42 26.21
C CYS A 185 37.30 -1.01 26.71
N ILE A 186 36.53 0.02 26.32
CA ILE A 186 36.73 1.39 26.82
C ILE A 186 36.54 1.45 28.34
N LEU A 187 35.49 0.82 28.87
CA LEU A 187 35.23 0.81 30.31
C LEU A 187 36.40 0.21 31.10
N PHE A 188 36.95 -0.93 30.67
CA PHE A 188 38.14 -1.52 31.29
C PHE A 188 39.37 -0.61 31.17
N GLY A 189 39.57 0.04 30.01
CA GLY A 189 40.64 1.02 29.81
C GLY A 189 40.54 2.21 30.76
N LEU A 190 39.34 2.76 30.93
CA LEU A 190 39.09 3.85 31.88
C LEU A 190 39.26 3.42 33.33
N SER A 191 38.78 2.23 33.73
CA SER A 191 38.94 1.72 35.09
C SER A 191 40.41 1.49 35.47
N THR A 192 41.20 0.92 34.56
CA THR A 192 42.65 0.72 34.80
C THR A 192 43.39 2.05 34.86
N TRP A 193 43.05 2.99 33.98
CA TRP A 193 43.59 4.35 34.00
C TRP A 193 43.25 5.07 35.31
N GLN A 194 41.99 5.02 35.74
CA GLN A 194 41.53 5.59 37.01
C GLN A 194 42.35 5.03 38.18
N LEU A 195 42.53 3.71 38.26
CA LEU A 195 43.33 3.09 39.33
C LEU A 195 44.79 3.55 39.32
N PHE A 196 45.41 3.64 38.14
CA PHE A 196 46.78 4.12 38.00
C PHE A 196 46.91 5.59 38.42
N TYR A 197 45.98 6.44 38.00
CA TYR A 197 45.91 7.84 38.38
C TYR A 197 45.80 7.99 39.90
N PHE A 198 44.87 7.28 40.54
CA PHE A 198 44.73 7.30 42.01
C PHE A 198 46.01 6.81 42.72
N ARG A 199 46.63 5.71 42.26
CA ARG A 199 47.90 5.23 42.84
C ARG A 199 49.04 6.25 42.70
N ARG A 200 49.16 6.91 41.55
CA ARG A 200 50.18 7.93 41.30
C ARG A 200 49.93 9.19 42.14
N PHE A 201 48.67 9.59 42.28
CA PHE A 201 48.26 10.70 43.13
C PHE A 201 48.65 10.47 44.61
N PHE A 202 48.36 9.28 45.16
CA PHE A 202 48.73 8.95 46.55
C PHE A 202 50.25 8.88 46.76
N ARG A 203 51.01 8.33 45.81
CA ARG A 203 52.48 8.33 45.89
C ARG A 203 53.08 9.74 45.89
N MET A 204 52.56 10.66 45.08
CA MET A 204 53.06 12.04 45.05
C MET A 204 52.76 12.82 46.34
N LYS A 205 51.66 12.50 47.04
CA LYS A 205 51.27 13.19 48.27
C LYS A 205 51.86 12.58 49.55
N LYS A 206 52.67 11.50 49.47
CA LYS A 206 53.29 10.79 50.61
C LYS A 206 52.28 10.38 51.71
N LEU A 207 51.06 9.96 51.35
CA LEU A 207 50.05 9.52 52.33
C LEU A 207 50.13 8.02 52.70
N ILE A 208 50.86 7.20 51.93
CA ILE A 208 51.06 5.77 52.17
C ILE A 208 52.52 5.47 51.81
N GLU A 209 53.28 4.94 52.78
CA GLU A 209 54.65 4.40 52.61
C GLU A 209 54.60 2.98 52.04
#